data_AF-A0A9D6PN64-F1
#
_entry.id   AF-A0A9D6PN64-F1
#
_cell.length_a   1.000
_cell.length_b   1.000
_cell.length_c   1.000
_cell.angle_alpha   90.00
_cell.angle_beta   90.00
_cell.angle_gamma   90.00
#
_symmetry.space_group_name_H-M   'P 1'
#
loop_
_entity.id
_entity.type
_entity.pdbx_description
1 polymer ?
#
loop_
_entity_poly.entity_id
_entity_poly.type
_entity_poly.pdbx_seq_one_letter_code
_entity_poly.pdbx_strand_id
1 'polypeptide(L)'
;MCQLIRSIANDINAFDHASANQKFNDVLKSWVNFSNSFSKNPSISRELDLQKWSDSFHQISTSLGEAKRFLDEKKFQEGHELLEGIVVRMSILASWKQSNEPLETLLNAELLLNSVKPGFKGIGKKELLLGFASFSIELSKLRNKTASESEFESEFTDLSELGKTFQKEVEEAHEYKSSRQLAFYSNLLEKFSKIKAVLLEKRFKDSF
;
A
#
# COMPACT_ATOMS: atom_id res chain seq x y z
N MET A 1 5.44 -14.94 -1.22
CA MET A 1 6.31 -13.74 -1.18
C MET A 1 5.80 -12.70 -0.17
N CYS A 2 4.54 -12.24 -0.26
CA CYS A 2 3.99 -11.25 0.68
C CYS A 2 4.09 -11.66 2.17
N GLN A 3 3.81 -12.93 2.50
CA GLN A 3 3.98 -13.45 3.86
C GLN A 3 5.43 -13.37 4.37
N LEU A 4 6.40 -13.65 3.48
CA LEU A 4 7.82 -13.55 3.81
C LEU A 4 8.22 -12.09 4.08
N ILE A 5 7.71 -11.15 3.26
CA ILE A 5 7.93 -9.71 3.47
C ILE A 5 7.34 -9.24 4.81
N ARG A 6 6.13 -9.70 5.17
CA ARG A 6 5.54 -9.42 6.48
C ARG A 6 6.36 -10.00 7.64
N SER A 7 6.94 -11.19 7.46
CA SER A 7 7.85 -11.74 8.47
C SER A 7 9.12 -10.91 8.64
N ILE A 8 9.64 -10.28 7.58
CA ILE A 8 10.80 -9.38 7.67
C ILE A 8 10.45 -8.16 8.54
N ALA A 9 9.25 -7.59 8.35
CA ALA A 9 8.79 -6.48 9.18
C ALA A 9 8.77 -6.85 10.68
N ASN A 10 8.30 -8.05 11.00
CA ASN A 10 8.30 -8.57 12.38
C ASN A 10 9.71 -8.74 12.93
N ASP A 11 10.63 -9.31 12.14
CA ASP A 11 12.03 -9.49 12.56
C ASP A 11 12.72 -8.14 12.80
N ILE A 12 12.47 -7.13 11.96
CA ILE A 12 12.97 -5.76 12.16
C ILE A 12 12.48 -5.20 13.50
N ASN A 13 11.18 -5.33 13.79
CA ASN A 13 10.59 -4.86 15.04
C ASN A 13 11.10 -5.64 16.27
N ALA A 14 11.50 -6.90 16.08
CA ALA A 14 12.14 -7.73 17.10
C ALA A 14 13.65 -7.50 17.21
N PHE A 15 14.22 -6.56 16.46
CA PHE A 15 15.66 -6.28 16.36
C PHE A 15 16.52 -7.46 15.84
N ASP A 16 15.90 -8.45 15.20
CA ASP A 16 16.59 -9.56 14.54
C ASP A 16 16.94 -9.18 13.10
N HIS A 17 17.88 -8.24 12.97
CA HIS A 17 18.29 -7.70 11.68
C HIS A 17 19.03 -8.71 10.79
N ALA A 18 19.61 -9.77 11.39
CA ALA A 18 20.29 -10.83 10.65
C ALA A 18 19.26 -11.71 9.92
N SER A 19 18.24 -12.18 10.62
CA SER A 19 17.13 -12.93 10.02
C SER A 19 16.37 -12.10 8.99
N ALA A 20 16.10 -10.82 9.30
CA ALA A 20 15.48 -9.88 8.39
C ALA A 20 16.24 -9.78 7.05
N ASN A 21 17.57 -9.62 7.11
CA ASN A 21 18.42 -9.54 5.92
C ASN A 21 18.45 -10.85 5.12
N GLN A 22 18.54 -12.00 5.80
CA GLN A 22 18.51 -13.30 5.13
C GLN A 22 17.19 -13.49 4.37
N LYS A 23 16.05 -13.29 5.05
CA LYS A 23 14.73 -13.40 4.45
C LYS A 23 14.54 -12.39 3.31
N PHE A 24 15.09 -11.18 3.42
CA PHE A 24 15.03 -10.19 2.35
C PHE A 24 15.80 -10.64 1.10
N ASN A 25 16.97 -11.26 1.25
CA ASN A 25 17.70 -11.83 0.12
C ASN A 25 16.90 -12.95 -0.58
N ASP A 26 16.14 -13.75 0.17
CA ASP A 26 15.29 -14.79 -0.39
C ASP A 26 14.08 -14.21 -1.14
N VAL A 27 13.52 -13.10 -0.65
CA VAL A 27 12.50 -12.31 -1.38
C VAL A 27 13.06 -11.80 -2.70
N LEU A 28 14.26 -11.20 -2.70
CA LEU A 28 14.89 -10.68 -3.92
C LEU A 28 15.13 -11.77 -4.96
N LYS A 29 15.69 -12.92 -4.55
CA LYS A 29 15.88 -14.07 -5.44
C LYS A 29 14.56 -14.55 -6.04
N SER A 30 13.53 -14.69 -5.19
CA SER A 30 12.21 -15.13 -5.62
C SER A 30 11.56 -14.13 -6.59
N TRP A 31 11.74 -12.83 -6.35
CA TRP A 31 11.24 -11.76 -7.21
C TRP A 31 11.92 -11.78 -8.58
N VAL A 32 13.25 -11.90 -8.64
CA VAL A 32 14.01 -11.99 -9.91
C VAL A 32 13.57 -13.21 -10.71
N ASN A 33 13.40 -14.37 -10.06
CA ASN A 33 12.90 -15.57 -10.73
C ASN A 33 11.50 -15.35 -11.31
N PHE A 34 10.59 -14.76 -10.52
CA PHE A 34 9.23 -14.45 -10.94
C PHE A 34 9.20 -13.45 -12.11
N SER A 35 9.94 -12.34 -12.03
CA SER A 35 9.99 -11.33 -13.09
C SER A 35 10.57 -11.89 -14.38
N ASN A 36 11.62 -12.72 -14.31
CA ASN A 36 12.22 -13.37 -15.48
C ASN A 36 11.25 -14.37 -16.14
N SER A 37 10.53 -15.16 -15.35
CA SER A 37 9.49 -16.05 -15.87
C SER A 37 8.37 -15.27 -16.56
N PHE A 38 7.96 -14.14 -15.98
CA PHE A 38 6.92 -13.29 -16.56
C PHE A 38 7.36 -12.66 -17.88
N SER A 39 8.56 -12.06 -17.96
CA SER A 39 9.06 -11.46 -19.20
C SER A 39 9.17 -12.45 -20.37
N LYS A 40 9.36 -13.75 -20.06
CA LYS A 40 9.44 -14.81 -21.07
C LYS A 40 8.08 -15.31 -21.55
N ASN A 41 7.05 -15.24 -20.70
CA ASN A 41 5.71 -15.73 -21.03
C ASN A 41 4.65 -14.92 -20.25
N PRO A 42 4.29 -13.72 -20.74
CA PRO A 42 3.28 -12.91 -20.08
C PRO A 42 1.92 -13.59 -20.20
N SER A 43 1.34 -14.01 -19.07
CA SER A 43 0.02 -14.67 -19.03
C SER A 43 -1.16 -13.71 -19.23
N ILE A 44 -0.93 -12.55 -19.85
CA ILE A 44 -1.89 -11.44 -19.92
C ILE A 44 -2.29 -11.25 -21.38
N SER A 45 -3.58 -11.29 -21.66
CA SER A 45 -4.14 -11.34 -23.01
C SER A 45 -4.40 -9.98 -23.66
N ARG A 46 -4.06 -8.85 -23.00
CA ARG A 46 -4.35 -7.49 -23.50
C ARG A 46 -3.10 -6.60 -23.44
N GLU A 47 -2.76 -5.98 -24.57
CA GLU A 47 -1.56 -5.12 -24.71
C GLU A 47 -1.57 -3.90 -23.79
N LEU A 48 -2.73 -3.28 -23.55
CA LEU A 48 -2.90 -2.17 -22.60
C LEU A 48 -2.60 -2.57 -21.16
N ASP A 49 -2.81 -3.85 -20.81
CA ASP A 49 -2.48 -4.36 -19.49
C ASP A 49 -0.96 -4.61 -19.37
N LEU A 50 -0.24 -4.92 -20.46
CA LEU A 50 1.20 -5.18 -20.42
C LEU A 50 2.02 -3.97 -19.93
N GLN A 51 1.68 -2.75 -20.37
CA GLN A 51 2.40 -1.54 -19.91
C GLN A 51 2.15 -1.30 -18.41
N LYS A 52 0.88 -1.34 -17.98
CA LYS A 52 0.49 -1.17 -16.57
C LYS A 52 1.18 -2.19 -15.65
N TRP A 53 1.27 -3.44 -16.12
CA TRP A 53 2.01 -4.51 -15.47
C TRP A 53 3.50 -4.25 -15.42
N SER A 54 4.12 -3.88 -16.55
CA SER A 54 5.55 -3.54 -16.63
C SER A 54 5.92 -2.42 -15.66
N ASP A 55 5.14 -1.34 -15.62
CA ASP A 55 5.34 -0.21 -14.71
C ASP A 55 5.27 -0.66 -13.25
N SER A 56 4.33 -1.54 -12.93
CA SER A 56 4.18 -2.08 -11.57
C SER A 56 5.34 -2.99 -11.18
N PHE A 57 5.82 -3.84 -12.09
CA PHE A 57 7.03 -4.64 -11.88
C PHE A 57 8.25 -3.75 -11.61
N HIS A 58 8.41 -2.68 -12.39
CA HIS A 58 9.50 -1.72 -12.18
C HIS A 58 9.39 -1.05 -10.82
N GLN A 59 8.21 -0.55 -10.44
CA GLN A 59 7.97 0.10 -9.15
C GLN A 59 8.23 -0.83 -7.95
N ILE A 60 7.81 -2.10 -8.04
CA ILE A 60 8.10 -3.10 -7.01
C ILE A 60 9.61 -3.37 -6.93
N SER A 61 10.27 -3.55 -8.07
CA SER A 61 11.72 -3.80 -8.12
C SER A 61 12.52 -2.64 -7.51
N THR A 62 12.18 -1.41 -7.85
CA THR A 62 12.78 -0.20 -7.29
C THR A 62 12.56 -0.12 -5.78
N SER A 63 11.33 -0.39 -5.31
CA SER A 63 11.01 -0.37 -3.88
C SER A 63 11.75 -1.46 -3.09
N LEU A 64 11.88 -2.66 -3.66
CA LEU A 64 12.66 -3.76 -3.07
C LEU A 64 14.15 -3.39 -2.99
N GLY A 65 14.72 -2.79 -4.04
CA GLY A 65 16.10 -2.33 -4.04
C GLY A 65 16.34 -1.24 -2.99
N GLU A 66 15.42 -0.29 -2.86
CA GLU A 66 15.49 0.78 -1.86
C GLU A 66 15.38 0.23 -0.43
N ALA A 67 14.45 -0.71 -0.18
CA ALA A 67 14.33 -1.36 1.12
C ALA A 67 15.60 -2.16 1.48
N LYS A 68 16.20 -2.87 0.52
CA LYS A 68 17.49 -3.55 0.73
C LYS A 68 18.59 -2.58 1.10
N ARG A 69 18.71 -1.46 0.37
CA ARG A 69 19.68 -0.42 0.65
C ARG A 69 19.52 0.11 2.08
N PHE A 70 18.30 0.35 2.53
CA PHE A 70 18.04 0.78 3.91
C PHE A 70 18.45 -0.25 4.96
N LEU A 71 18.19 -1.54 4.72
CA LEU A 71 18.66 -2.61 5.61
C LEU A 71 20.18 -2.67 5.68
N ASP A 72 20.88 -2.51 4.55
CA ASP A 72 22.35 -2.50 4.50
C ASP A 72 22.95 -1.28 5.20
N GLU A 73 22.30 -0.12 5.06
CA GLU A 73 22.67 1.14 5.73
C GLU A 73 22.25 1.17 7.21
N LYS A 74 21.67 0.09 7.75
CA LYS A 74 21.11 -0.01 9.11
C LYS A 74 20.02 1.03 9.42
N LYS A 75 19.35 1.52 8.39
CA LYS A 75 18.16 2.40 8.43
C LYS A 75 16.90 1.54 8.48
N PHE A 76 16.79 0.73 9.53
CA PHE A 76 15.79 -0.34 9.60
C PHE A 76 14.35 0.18 9.62
N GLN A 77 14.12 1.34 10.24
CA GLN A 77 12.81 1.97 10.30
C GLN A 77 12.34 2.39 8.90
N GLU A 78 13.21 3.04 8.13
CA GLU A 78 12.94 3.45 6.76
C GLU A 78 12.72 2.23 5.86
N GLY A 79 13.49 1.16 6.05
CA GLY A 79 13.28 -0.12 5.37
C GLY A 79 11.91 -0.73 5.69
N HIS A 80 11.53 -0.78 6.96
CA HIS A 80 10.23 -1.28 7.43
C HIS A 80 9.06 -0.52 6.80
N GLU A 81 9.14 0.80 6.71
CA GLU A 81 8.08 1.65 6.12
C GLU A 81 7.81 1.34 4.63
N LEU A 82 8.78 0.78 3.90
CA LEU A 82 8.58 0.38 2.51
C LEU A 82 7.88 -0.96 2.35
N LEU A 83 7.97 -1.85 3.34
CA LEU A 83 7.56 -3.25 3.19
C LEU A 83 6.05 -3.37 2.93
N GLU A 84 5.24 -2.58 3.61
CA GLU A 84 3.78 -2.64 3.41
C GLU A 84 3.38 -2.15 2.02
N GLY A 85 3.97 -1.05 1.55
CA GLY A 85 3.74 -0.56 0.19
C GLY A 85 4.14 -1.58 -0.88
N ILE A 86 5.23 -2.33 -0.67
CA ILE A 86 5.65 -3.42 -1.56
C ILE A 86 4.62 -4.55 -1.56
N VAL A 87 4.16 -4.97 -0.38
CA VAL A 87 3.14 -6.03 -0.24
C VAL A 87 1.86 -5.64 -0.96
N VAL A 88 1.36 -4.42 -0.76
CA VAL A 88 0.14 -3.92 -1.41
C VAL A 88 0.30 -3.92 -2.94
N ARG A 89 1.43 -3.47 -3.47
CA ARG A 89 1.71 -3.50 -4.93
C ARG A 89 1.74 -4.92 -5.49
N MET A 90 2.35 -5.86 -4.77
CA MET A 90 2.33 -7.28 -5.17
C MET A 90 0.91 -7.85 -5.14
N SER A 91 0.10 -7.46 -4.17
CA SER A 91 -1.32 -7.85 -4.10
C SER A 91 -2.15 -7.25 -5.23
N ILE A 92 -1.84 -6.01 -5.68
CA ILE A 92 -2.49 -5.40 -6.85
C ILE A 92 -2.21 -6.25 -8.10
N LEU A 93 -0.94 -6.63 -8.33
CA LEU A 93 -0.60 -7.55 -9.44
C LEU A 93 -1.38 -8.87 -9.38
N ALA A 94 -1.54 -9.43 -8.18
CA ALA A 94 -2.32 -10.65 -8.00
C ALA A 94 -3.81 -10.45 -8.35
N SER A 95 -4.40 -9.30 -7.96
CA SER A 95 -5.80 -8.97 -8.29
C SER A 95 -6.03 -8.83 -9.79
N TRP A 96 -5.07 -8.29 -10.53
CA TRP A 96 -5.12 -8.21 -12.00
C TRP A 96 -5.12 -9.59 -12.65
N LYS A 97 -4.30 -10.53 -12.14
CA LYS A 97 -4.29 -11.92 -12.63
C LYS A 97 -5.65 -12.60 -12.45
N GLN A 98 -6.37 -12.25 -11.40
CA GLN A 98 -7.70 -12.79 -11.08
C GLN A 98 -8.85 -12.00 -11.72
N SER A 99 -8.57 -10.91 -12.44
CA SER A 99 -9.60 -9.95 -12.91
C SER A 99 -10.52 -9.42 -11.79
N ASN A 100 -10.00 -9.28 -10.56
CA ASN A 100 -10.80 -8.85 -9.40
C ASN A 100 -10.71 -7.33 -9.21
N GLU A 101 -11.49 -6.59 -10.01
CA GLU A 101 -11.48 -5.13 -10.04
C GLU A 101 -11.89 -4.45 -8.71
N PRO A 102 -12.86 -4.97 -7.93
CA PRO A 102 -13.15 -4.41 -6.60
C PRO A 102 -11.97 -4.56 -5.62
N LEU A 103 -11.29 -5.71 -5.64
CA LEU A 103 -10.10 -5.92 -4.82
C LEU A 103 -8.95 -5.00 -5.25
N GLU A 104 -8.74 -4.83 -6.56
CA GLU A 104 -7.79 -3.85 -7.09
C GLU A 104 -8.09 -2.44 -6.55
N THR A 105 -9.36 -2.03 -6.56
CA THR A 105 -9.77 -0.68 -6.10
C THR A 105 -9.47 -0.50 -4.62
N LEU A 106 -9.76 -1.50 -3.79
CA LEU A 106 -9.43 -1.50 -2.36
C LEU A 106 -7.92 -1.37 -2.13
N LEU A 107 -7.11 -2.15 -2.86
CA LEU A 107 -5.66 -2.15 -2.71
C LEU A 107 -5.02 -0.85 -3.25
N ASN A 108 -5.58 -0.23 -4.29
CA ASN A 108 -5.14 1.07 -4.77
C ASN A 108 -5.42 2.17 -3.74
N ALA A 109 -6.59 2.16 -3.11
CA ALA A 109 -6.90 3.08 -2.01
C ALA A 109 -5.91 2.91 -0.85
N GLU A 110 -5.59 1.67 -0.48
CA GLU A 110 -4.58 1.38 0.55
C GLU A 110 -3.20 1.91 0.18
N LEU A 111 -2.77 1.69 -1.07
CA LEU A 111 -1.47 2.14 -1.55
C LEU A 111 -1.34 3.67 -1.48
N LEU A 112 -2.42 4.38 -1.84
CA LEU A 112 -2.47 5.84 -1.75
C LEU A 112 -2.49 6.32 -0.31
N LEU A 113 -3.20 5.64 0.59
CA LEU A 113 -3.18 5.97 2.01
C LEU A 113 -1.79 5.77 2.62
N ASN A 114 -1.06 4.72 2.22
CA ASN A 114 0.32 4.50 2.67
C ASN A 114 1.30 5.55 2.13
N SER A 115 1.06 6.10 0.94
CA SER A 115 1.95 7.10 0.33
C SER A 115 1.79 8.51 0.92
N VAL A 116 0.69 8.79 1.62
CA VAL A 116 0.40 10.09 2.25
C VAL A 116 0.74 10.13 3.74
N LYS A 117 1.54 9.21 4.25
CA LYS A 117 2.05 9.28 5.63
C LYS A 117 2.86 10.57 5.82
N PRO A 118 2.51 11.46 6.77
CA PRO A 118 3.25 12.69 7.00
C PRO A 118 4.74 12.43 7.21
N GLY A 119 5.56 13.00 6.33
CA GLY A 119 7.01 12.94 6.41
C GLY A 119 7.69 11.69 5.87
N PHE A 120 6.93 10.71 5.39
CA PHE A 120 7.46 9.58 4.64
C PHE A 120 8.24 10.06 3.41
N LYS A 121 9.44 9.53 3.16
CA LYS A 121 10.32 9.87 2.02
C LYS A 121 10.55 11.38 1.78
N GLY A 122 10.39 12.22 2.79
CA GLY A 122 10.53 13.67 2.62
C GLY A 122 9.47 14.27 1.69
N ILE A 123 8.30 13.64 1.51
CA ILE A 123 7.21 14.23 0.73
C ILE A 123 6.86 15.62 1.28
N GLY A 124 6.61 16.55 0.37
CA GLY A 124 6.18 17.90 0.71
C GLY A 124 4.68 17.96 0.98
N LYS A 125 4.24 19.12 1.50
CA LYS A 125 2.83 19.41 1.75
C LYS A 125 1.96 19.26 0.51
N LYS A 126 2.45 19.73 -0.65
CA LYS A 126 1.71 19.68 -1.92
C LYS A 126 1.50 18.24 -2.39
N GLU A 127 2.55 17.43 -2.34
CA GLU A 127 2.52 16.01 -2.73
C GLU A 127 1.59 15.22 -1.82
N LEU A 128 1.61 15.50 -0.51
CA LEU A 128 0.68 14.87 0.43
C LEU A 128 -0.77 15.22 0.09
N LEU A 129 -1.09 16.49 -0.17
CA LEU A 129 -2.46 16.91 -0.52
C LEU A 129 -2.93 16.28 -1.83
N LEU A 130 -2.06 16.22 -2.84
CA LEU A 130 -2.36 15.54 -4.11
C LEU A 130 -2.61 14.05 -3.92
N GLY A 131 -1.74 13.36 -3.16
CA GLY A 131 -1.93 11.95 -2.84
C GLY A 131 -3.24 11.72 -2.07
N PHE A 132 -3.60 12.63 -1.17
CA PHE A 132 -4.84 12.53 -0.39
C PHE A 132 -6.09 12.74 -1.26
N ALA A 133 -6.03 13.66 -2.22
CA ALA A 133 -7.09 13.82 -3.22
C ALA A 133 -7.26 12.55 -4.05
N SER A 134 -6.16 11.92 -4.50
CA SER A 134 -6.22 10.63 -5.18
C SER A 134 -6.81 9.53 -4.30
N PHE A 135 -6.41 9.45 -3.02
CA PHE A 135 -7.00 8.51 -2.06
C PHE A 135 -8.51 8.70 -1.93
N SER A 136 -8.98 9.94 -1.82
CA SER A 136 -10.42 10.26 -1.70
C SER A 136 -11.21 9.84 -2.94
N ILE A 137 -10.62 9.96 -4.13
CA ILE A 137 -11.22 9.49 -5.39
C ILE A 137 -11.34 7.96 -5.39
N GLU A 138 -10.27 7.24 -5.05
CA GLU A 138 -10.31 5.76 -4.99
C GLU A 138 -11.26 5.26 -3.90
N LEU A 139 -11.32 5.94 -2.76
CA LEU A 139 -12.28 5.62 -1.70
C LEU A 139 -13.74 5.80 -2.17
N SER A 140 -14.01 6.84 -2.93
CA SER A 140 -15.34 7.08 -3.52
C SER A 140 -15.70 6.00 -4.56
N LYS A 141 -14.74 5.59 -5.39
CA LYS A 141 -14.94 4.47 -6.33
C LYS A 141 -15.22 3.16 -5.59
N LEU A 142 -14.47 2.89 -4.52
CA LEU A 142 -14.68 1.71 -3.68
C LEU A 142 -16.09 1.72 -3.07
N ARG A 143 -16.50 2.84 -2.46
CA ARG A 143 -17.85 3.02 -1.92
C ARG A 143 -18.92 2.74 -2.97
N ASN A 144 -18.79 3.29 -4.18
CA ASN A 144 -19.77 3.05 -5.25
C ASN A 144 -19.85 1.58 -5.65
N LYS A 145 -18.74 0.84 -5.62
CA LYS A 145 -18.69 -0.60 -5.89
C LYS A 145 -19.23 -1.46 -4.75
N THR A 146 -19.35 -0.90 -3.55
CA THR A 146 -19.88 -1.54 -2.33
C THR A 146 -21.21 -0.94 -1.89
N ALA A 147 -21.79 0.00 -2.64
CA ALA A 147 -22.94 0.82 -2.21
C ALA A 147 -24.25 0.03 -1.98
N SER A 148 -24.35 -1.19 -2.52
CA SER A 148 -25.45 -2.11 -2.22
C SER A 148 -25.42 -2.68 -0.80
N GLU A 149 -24.30 -2.51 -0.09
CA GLU A 149 -24.05 -3.04 1.25
C GLU A 149 -24.23 -1.89 2.26
N SER A 150 -25.46 -1.69 2.74
CA SER A 150 -25.83 -0.59 3.65
C SER A 150 -25.04 -0.56 4.95
N GLU A 151 -24.42 -1.68 5.31
CA GLU A 151 -23.59 -1.86 6.50
C GLU A 151 -22.23 -1.15 6.45
N PHE A 152 -21.81 -0.60 5.31
CA PHE A 152 -20.54 0.15 5.21
C PHE A 152 -20.73 1.66 5.04
N GLU A 153 -21.97 2.11 4.88
CA GLU A 153 -22.25 3.48 4.49
C GLU A 153 -21.84 4.48 5.58
N SER A 154 -22.04 4.11 6.85
CA SER A 154 -21.56 4.88 8.01
C SER A 154 -20.03 4.96 8.04
N GLU A 155 -19.35 3.86 7.77
CA GLU A 155 -17.90 3.71 7.86
C GLU A 155 -17.20 4.51 6.75
N PHE A 156 -17.74 4.47 5.54
CA PHE A 156 -17.26 5.31 4.43
C PHE A 156 -17.52 6.79 4.69
N THR A 157 -18.65 7.14 5.31
CA THR A 157 -18.96 8.53 5.67
C THR A 157 -17.97 9.04 6.71
N ASP A 158 -17.79 8.30 7.80
CA ASP A 158 -16.81 8.59 8.85
C ASP A 158 -15.40 8.77 8.30
N LEU A 159 -14.95 7.85 7.44
CA LEU A 159 -13.61 7.91 6.86
C LEU A 159 -13.45 9.13 5.94
N SER A 160 -14.50 9.48 5.19
CA SER A 160 -14.51 10.66 4.34
C SER A 160 -14.46 11.96 5.14
N GLU A 161 -15.20 12.02 6.25
CA GLU A 161 -15.19 13.18 7.16
C GLU A 161 -13.83 13.35 7.83
N LEU A 162 -13.28 12.26 8.38
CA LEU A 162 -11.94 12.27 8.96
C LEU A 162 -10.88 12.69 7.93
N GLY A 163 -11.07 12.28 6.67
CA GLY A 163 -10.21 12.68 5.57
C GLY A 163 -10.24 14.17 5.28
N LYS A 164 -11.43 14.77 5.24
CA LYS A 164 -11.59 16.23 5.09
C LYS A 164 -10.93 16.99 6.24
N THR A 165 -11.08 16.50 7.47
CA THR A 165 -10.41 17.10 8.64
C THR A 165 -8.90 17.02 8.50
N PHE A 166 -8.35 15.87 8.13
CA PHE A 166 -6.91 15.71 7.92
C PHE A 166 -6.38 16.63 6.81
N GLN A 167 -7.09 16.73 5.68
CA GLN A 167 -6.73 17.64 4.60
C GLN A 167 -6.66 19.09 5.08
N LYS A 168 -7.69 19.54 5.81
CA LYS A 168 -7.74 20.89 6.39
C LYS A 168 -6.58 21.14 7.37
N GLU A 169 -6.29 20.18 8.24
CA GLU A 169 -5.16 20.26 9.18
C GLU A 169 -3.81 20.38 8.46
N VAL A 170 -3.64 19.72 7.32
CA VAL A 170 -2.43 19.86 6.51
C VAL A 170 -2.38 21.22 5.81
N GLU A 171 -3.50 21.69 5.25
CA GLU A 171 -3.63 22.97 4.55
C GLU A 171 -3.36 24.16 5.47
N GLU A 172 -3.83 24.12 6.71
CA GLU A 172 -3.71 25.21 7.69
C GLU A 172 -2.39 25.18 8.47
N ALA A 173 -1.69 24.04 8.51
CA ALA A 173 -0.47 23.93 9.29
C ALA A 173 0.71 24.73 8.73
N HIS A 174 1.37 25.48 9.62
CA HIS A 174 2.65 26.14 9.39
C HIS A 174 3.82 25.14 9.36
N GLU A 175 3.75 24.09 10.19
CA GLU A 175 4.71 22.98 10.20
C GLU A 175 4.06 21.69 9.70
N TYR A 176 4.74 21.05 8.77
CA TYR A 176 4.37 19.75 8.24
C TYR A 176 5.08 18.66 9.06
N LYS A 177 4.39 17.56 9.39
CA LYS A 177 4.80 16.44 10.28
C LYS A 177 4.58 16.68 11.78
N SER A 178 3.60 17.48 12.16
CA SER A 178 3.27 17.64 13.58
C SER A 178 2.74 16.32 14.18
N SER A 179 2.94 16.11 15.49
CA SER A 179 2.39 14.94 16.19
C SER A 179 0.87 14.83 16.02
N ARG A 180 0.18 15.96 15.88
CA ARG A 180 -1.27 16.03 15.60
C ARG A 180 -1.59 15.46 14.22
N GLN A 181 -0.85 15.82 13.18
CA GLN A 181 -1.04 15.27 11.82
C GLN A 181 -0.77 13.77 11.78
N LEU A 182 0.27 13.30 12.50
CA LEU A 182 0.54 11.87 12.63
C LEU A 182 -0.60 11.13 13.34
N ALA A 183 -1.16 11.69 14.41
CA ALA A 183 -2.30 11.10 15.10
C ALA A 183 -3.56 11.01 14.21
N PHE A 184 -3.86 12.06 13.44
CA PHE A 184 -4.95 12.02 12.46
C PHE A 184 -4.72 10.96 11.39
N TYR A 185 -3.49 10.88 10.86
CA TYR A 185 -3.12 9.87 9.89
C TYR A 185 -3.25 8.45 10.45
N SER A 186 -2.82 8.20 11.69
CA SER A 186 -3.02 6.90 12.36
C SER A 186 -4.50 6.54 12.50
N ASN A 187 -5.36 7.50 12.83
CA ASN A 187 -6.81 7.26 12.91
C ASN A 187 -7.41 6.93 11.53
N LEU A 188 -6.96 7.60 10.46
CA LEU A 188 -7.34 7.27 9.08
C LEU A 188 -6.95 5.84 8.72
N LEU A 189 -5.70 5.45 9.00
CA LEU A 189 -5.21 4.09 8.79
C LEU A 189 -6.03 3.05 9.55
N GLU A 190 -6.36 3.31 10.81
CA GLU A 190 -7.15 2.40 11.64
C GLU A 190 -8.57 2.22 11.07
N LYS A 191 -9.27 3.32 10.76
CA LYS A 191 -10.62 3.26 10.18
C LYS A 191 -10.62 2.55 8.83
N PHE A 192 -9.67 2.88 7.95
CA PHE A 192 -9.54 2.19 6.67
C PHE A 192 -9.23 0.70 6.84
N SER A 193 -8.37 0.33 7.79
CA SER A 193 -8.03 -1.07 8.07
C SER A 193 -9.25 -1.88 8.53
N LYS A 194 -10.16 -1.28 9.30
CA LYS A 194 -11.43 -1.92 9.70
C LYS A 194 -12.32 -2.21 8.48
N ILE A 195 -12.52 -1.21 7.61
CA ILE A 195 -13.29 -1.38 6.35
C ILE A 195 -12.65 -2.48 5.50
N LYS A 196 -11.33 -2.43 5.32
CA LYS A 196 -10.56 -3.42 4.57
C LYS A 196 -10.77 -4.83 5.13
N ALA A 197 -10.64 -5.02 6.45
CA ALA A 197 -10.78 -6.34 7.06
C ALA A 197 -12.16 -6.96 6.80
N VAL A 198 -13.22 -6.16 6.97
CA VAL A 198 -14.59 -6.63 6.74
C VAL A 198 -14.84 -6.93 5.26
N LEU A 199 -14.37 -6.07 4.34
CA LEU A 199 -14.47 -6.34 2.90
C LEU A 199 -13.72 -7.60 2.48
N LEU A 200 -12.53 -7.82 3.04
CA LEU A 200 -11.73 -9.03 2.79
C LEU A 200 -12.45 -10.28 3.27
N GLU A 201 -13.04 -10.25 4.47
CA GLU A 201 -13.74 -11.39 5.07
C GLU A 201 -15.05 -11.72 4.33
N LYS A 202 -15.85 -10.71 3.98
CA LYS A 202 -17.18 -10.90 3.43
C LYS A 202 -17.20 -11.06 1.91
N ARG A 203 -16.30 -10.39 1.20
CA ARG A 203 -16.38 -10.25 -0.26
C ARG A 203 -15.18 -10.86 -1.00
N PHE A 204 -14.03 -10.96 -0.35
CA PHE A 204 -12.80 -11.43 -0.99
C PHE A 204 -12.20 -12.67 -0.32
N LYS A 205 -13.00 -13.42 0.45
CA LYS A 205 -12.56 -14.58 1.22
C LYS A 205 -11.82 -15.63 0.38
N ASP A 206 -12.24 -15.79 -0.88
CA ASP A 206 -11.64 -16.75 -1.82
C ASP A 206 -10.55 -16.15 -2.72
N SER A 207 -10.18 -14.87 -2.53
CA SER A 207 -9.22 -14.15 -3.38
C SER A 207 -7.77 -14.21 -2.89
N PHE A 208 -7.52 -14.81 -1.72
CA PHE A 208 -6.22 -14.84 -1.03
C PHE A 208 -5.76 -16.24 -0.64
#